data_AF-A0A2H0TBM9-F1
#
_entry.id   AF-A0A2H0TBM9-F1
#
_cell.length_a   1.000
_cell.length_b   1.000
_cell.length_c   1.000
_cell.angle_alpha   90.00
_cell.angle_beta   90.00
_cell.angle_gamma   90.00
#
_symmetry.space_group_name_H-M   'P 1'
#
loop_
_entity.id
_entity.type
_entity.pdbx_description
1 polymer ?
#
loop_
_entity_poly.entity_id
_entity_poly.type
_entity_poly.pdbx_seq_one_letter_code
_entity_poly.pdbx_strand_id
1 'polypeptide(L)'
;MHSHGHSHSHKHISSDNQEMICLPGSPFWNVFRRFGRDEMSALAVSIVATILVSFYTKSAILLALAGPVIEKIGFFFPHFYEAWKNYKTQSLPKQKPAIIYFKKALENGAVSLLEDVLVHDPVYVLLFLSLSFYSGIPVWLMTSFSFLVAVIIVAWLEVGFTELRYRYFRRQILKSGFGIDSYREARFLIQSTVDSQKVISKLQSGLGLKIVEKINYHDRYFENNLSNFSGRAPVVRLRNRTLSARVNKLTKDLTKMLSTGDMQTVQVIYTRPQEEVITKLDQFRFFPVRKDKFFWFIDEQKMPDTISKLPEDIQKLIKAGEQYKEIFFKRVILLDKTDTLYVAIDLPNDNRPYCVIELKIRKNPDLFLKAMRFVMTEFSVQHTTRSKSELQFFS
;
A
#
# COMPACT_ATOMS: atom_id res chain seq x y z
N MET A 1 14.26 25.75 56.74
CA MET A 1 13.28 26.25 55.75
C MET A 1 13.61 25.60 54.42
N HIS A 2 12.88 24.53 54.08
CA HIS A 2 13.08 23.75 52.86
C HIS A 2 12.31 24.38 51.70
N SER A 3 13.01 24.69 50.61
CA SER A 3 12.42 24.94 49.29
C SER A 3 12.81 23.76 48.41
N HIS A 4 11.84 22.91 48.07
CA HIS A 4 11.97 21.86 47.05
C HIS A 4 11.23 22.32 45.80
N GLY A 5 11.99 22.76 44.80
CA GLY A 5 11.52 22.94 43.45
C GLY A 5 11.47 21.58 42.75
N HIS A 6 10.27 21.06 42.49
CA HIS A 6 10.08 19.93 41.59
C HIS A 6 10.25 20.40 40.14
N SER A 7 11.40 20.08 39.55
CA SER A 7 11.58 20.15 38.10
C SER A 7 10.92 18.90 37.49
N HIS A 8 9.85 19.10 36.74
CA HIS A 8 9.27 18.05 35.90
C HIS A 8 10.25 17.72 34.77
N SER A 9 10.99 16.63 34.95
CA SER A 9 11.77 15.97 33.91
C SER A 9 10.81 15.40 32.87
N HIS A 10 10.68 16.08 31.73
CA HIS A 10 10.20 15.47 30.50
C HIS A 10 11.15 14.33 30.15
N LYS A 11 10.75 13.10 30.49
CA LYS A 11 11.42 11.90 29.98
C LYS A 11 11.32 11.92 28.46
N HIS A 12 12.45 12.24 27.83
CA HIS A 12 12.71 12.00 26.43
C HIS A 12 12.38 10.54 26.13
N ILE A 13 11.28 10.34 25.40
CA ILE A 13 10.98 9.08 24.75
C ILE A 13 12.14 8.82 23.79
N SER A 14 12.87 7.73 24.00
CA SER A 14 13.82 7.20 23.04
C SER A 14 13.03 6.88 21.76
N SER A 15 13.07 7.82 20.82
CA SER A 15 12.52 7.69 19.49
C SER A 15 13.32 6.65 18.72
N ASP A 16 12.84 5.41 18.73
CA ASP A 16 12.99 4.61 17.52
C ASP A 16 12.27 5.41 16.43
N ASN A 17 13.06 6.06 15.55
CA ASN A 17 12.62 6.96 14.47
C ASN A 17 11.87 6.18 13.36
N GLN A 18 10.84 5.44 13.74
CA GLN A 18 9.95 4.77 12.82
C GLN A 18 8.86 5.75 12.39
N GLU A 19 8.91 6.18 11.13
CA GLU A 19 7.88 7.04 10.52
C GLU A 19 6.50 6.41 10.70
N MET A 20 5.59 7.13 11.37
CA MET A 20 4.22 6.65 11.61
C MET A 20 3.30 6.75 10.40
N ILE A 21 3.65 7.65 9.47
CA ILE A 21 2.93 7.87 8.23
C ILE A 21 3.82 7.37 7.10
N CYS A 22 3.47 6.22 6.56
CA CYS A 22 4.06 5.69 5.34
C CYS A 22 3.03 5.78 4.22
N LEU A 23 3.28 6.63 3.23
CA LEU A 23 2.45 6.76 2.03
C LEU A 23 3.14 6.06 0.86
N PRO A 24 2.44 5.21 0.10
CA PRO A 24 2.99 4.72 -1.15
C PRO A 24 3.20 5.90 -2.10
N GLY A 25 4.30 5.90 -2.84
CA GLY A 25 4.50 6.84 -3.94
C GLY A 25 3.37 6.70 -4.98
N SER A 26 3.13 7.76 -5.76
CA SER A 26 2.16 7.69 -6.86
C SER A 26 2.57 6.58 -7.83
N PRO A 27 1.68 5.62 -8.15
CA PRO A 27 2.01 4.52 -9.07
C PRO A 27 2.55 5.01 -10.41
N PHE A 28 1.93 6.06 -10.97
CA PHE A 28 2.39 6.69 -12.20
C PHE A 28 3.79 7.27 -12.05
N TRP A 29 4.03 8.09 -11.02
CA TRP A 29 5.35 8.72 -10.84
C TRP A 29 6.44 7.70 -10.49
N ASN A 30 6.09 6.60 -9.83
CA ASN A 30 7.04 5.53 -9.54
C ASN A 30 7.49 4.85 -10.84
N VAL A 31 6.55 4.51 -11.74
CA VAL A 31 6.88 3.95 -13.05
C VAL A 31 7.62 4.97 -13.90
N PHE A 32 7.10 6.20 -14.01
CA PHE A 32 7.70 7.27 -14.78
C PHE A 32 9.13 7.59 -14.32
N ARG A 33 9.41 7.59 -13.01
CA ARG A 33 10.78 7.80 -12.51
C ARG A 33 11.67 6.59 -12.72
N ARG A 34 11.15 5.36 -12.54
CA ARG A 34 11.93 4.13 -12.77
C ARG A 34 12.32 4.03 -14.25
N PHE A 35 11.33 4.02 -15.12
CA PHE A 35 11.50 3.95 -16.56
C PHE A 35 12.26 5.19 -17.06
N GLY A 36 11.78 6.39 -16.75
CA GLY A 36 12.39 7.65 -17.14
C GLY A 36 13.86 7.81 -16.70
N ARG A 37 14.29 7.25 -15.55
CA ARG A 37 15.70 7.27 -15.15
C ARG A 37 16.56 6.46 -16.09
N ASP A 38 16.13 5.25 -16.40
CA ASP A 38 16.88 4.32 -17.27
C ASP A 38 16.86 4.87 -18.72
N GLU A 39 15.74 5.48 -19.09
CA GLU A 39 15.50 6.15 -20.36
C GLU A 39 16.22 7.49 -20.55
N MET A 40 16.49 8.29 -19.51
CA MET A 40 17.17 9.58 -19.71
C MET A 40 18.58 9.43 -20.31
N SER A 41 19.31 8.39 -19.93
CA SER A 41 20.59 8.06 -20.59
C SER A 41 20.40 7.61 -22.03
N ALA A 42 19.34 6.83 -22.29
CA ALA A 42 18.98 6.36 -23.62
C ALA A 42 18.60 7.55 -24.53
N LEU A 43 17.82 8.51 -24.03
CA LEU A 43 17.42 9.73 -24.72
C LEU A 43 18.61 10.53 -25.24
N ALA A 44 19.62 10.76 -24.41
CA ALA A 44 20.80 11.53 -24.82
C ALA A 44 21.54 10.84 -25.98
N VAL A 45 21.70 9.51 -25.89
CA VAL A 45 22.29 8.69 -26.95
C VAL A 45 21.42 8.73 -28.21
N SER A 46 20.10 8.58 -28.05
CA SER A 46 19.08 8.57 -29.10
C SER A 46 19.07 9.90 -29.87
N ILE A 47 19.04 11.05 -29.18
CA ILE A 47 19.09 12.38 -29.80
C ILE A 47 20.37 12.55 -30.63
N VAL A 48 21.54 12.29 -30.04
CA VAL A 48 22.83 12.46 -30.73
C VAL A 48 22.89 11.54 -31.96
N ALA A 49 22.48 10.29 -31.80
CA ALA A 49 22.47 9.31 -32.87
C ALA A 49 21.51 9.70 -34.01
N THR A 50 20.27 10.08 -33.71
CA THR A 50 19.30 10.51 -34.73
C THR A 50 19.76 11.77 -35.45
N ILE A 51 20.38 12.74 -34.74
CA ILE A 51 20.98 13.92 -35.37
C ILE A 51 22.10 13.50 -36.33
N LEU A 52 23.01 12.62 -35.91
CA LEU A 52 24.10 12.15 -36.76
C LEU A 52 23.58 11.43 -38.01
N VAL A 53 22.59 10.55 -37.86
CA VAL A 53 21.96 9.84 -38.98
C VAL A 53 21.22 10.80 -39.93
N SER A 54 20.66 11.90 -39.41
CA SER A 54 19.97 12.90 -40.24
C SER A 54 20.87 13.63 -41.25
N PHE A 55 22.20 13.61 -41.06
CA PHE A 55 23.14 14.10 -42.07
C PHE A 55 23.24 13.18 -43.29
N TYR A 56 22.90 11.89 -43.15
CA TYR A 56 23.07 10.88 -44.19
C TYR A 56 21.75 10.42 -44.81
N THR A 57 20.61 10.69 -44.18
CA THR A 57 19.30 10.30 -44.71
C THR A 57 18.21 11.30 -44.34
N LYS A 58 17.23 11.43 -45.24
CA LYS A 58 15.98 12.17 -45.02
C LYS A 58 14.77 11.25 -44.79
N SER A 59 14.98 9.93 -44.78
CA SER A 59 13.90 8.98 -44.55
C SER A 59 13.44 9.05 -43.09
N ALA A 60 12.20 9.50 -42.88
CA ALA A 60 11.61 9.59 -41.56
C ALA A 60 11.57 8.23 -40.83
N ILE A 61 11.39 7.13 -41.58
CA ILE A 61 11.40 5.77 -41.03
C ILE A 61 12.79 5.39 -40.52
N LEU A 62 13.85 5.66 -41.29
CA LEU A 62 15.21 5.38 -40.85
C LEU A 62 15.59 6.22 -39.63
N LEU A 63 15.16 7.48 -39.58
CA LEU A 63 15.39 8.37 -38.44
C LEU A 63 14.62 7.92 -37.19
N ALA A 64 13.37 7.49 -37.36
CA ALA A 64 12.54 6.97 -36.27
C ALA A 64 13.13 5.67 -35.67
N LEU A 65 13.79 4.83 -36.47
CA LEU A 65 14.40 3.59 -36.00
C LEU A 65 15.82 3.77 -35.45
N ALA A 66 16.55 4.78 -35.91
CA ALA A 66 17.93 5.02 -35.50
C ALA A 66 18.09 5.22 -33.98
N GLY A 67 17.18 5.98 -33.37
CA GLY A 67 17.16 6.20 -31.93
C GLY A 67 17.01 4.90 -31.14
N PRO A 68 15.88 4.18 -31.29
CA PRO A 68 15.62 2.89 -30.65
C PRO A 68 16.73 1.85 -30.79
N VAL A 69 17.34 1.74 -31.97
CA VAL A 69 18.41 0.74 -32.19
C VAL A 69 19.69 1.12 -31.43
N ILE A 70 20.07 2.40 -31.46
CA ILE A 70 21.35 2.85 -30.92
C ILE A 70 21.28 3.04 -29.40
N GLU A 71 20.12 3.45 -28.88
CA GLU A 71 19.93 3.68 -27.45
C GLU A 71 20.03 2.41 -26.60
N LYS A 72 19.83 1.21 -27.18
CA LYS A 72 19.95 -0.06 -26.44
C LYS A 72 21.37 -0.30 -25.91
N ILE A 73 22.38 0.31 -26.55
CA ILE A 73 23.75 0.32 -26.05
C ILE A 73 23.85 1.13 -24.73
N GLY A 74 23.07 2.21 -24.63
CA GLY A 74 22.94 3.10 -23.47
C GLY A 74 22.17 2.48 -22.29
N PHE A 75 21.28 1.53 -22.57
CA PHE A 75 20.27 1.02 -21.63
C PHE A 75 20.84 0.33 -20.39
N PHE A 76 21.95 -0.40 -20.52
CA PHE A 76 22.51 -1.16 -19.39
C PHE A 76 23.40 -0.35 -18.45
N PHE A 77 23.82 0.87 -18.84
CA PHE A 77 24.73 1.69 -18.03
C PHE A 77 24.18 2.01 -16.62
N PRO A 78 22.91 2.44 -16.45
CA PRO A 78 22.33 2.70 -15.14
C PRO A 78 22.33 1.46 -14.23
N HIS A 79 21.99 0.29 -14.78
CA HIS A 79 21.94 -0.97 -14.03
C HIS A 79 23.34 -1.41 -13.56
N PHE A 80 24.35 -1.30 -14.42
CA PHE A 80 25.73 -1.62 -14.04
C PHE A 80 26.29 -0.64 -13.01
N TYR A 81 25.98 0.65 -13.15
CA TYR A 81 26.37 1.65 -12.16
C TYR A 81 25.72 1.38 -10.78
N GLU A 82 24.42 1.02 -10.77
CA GLU A 82 23.71 0.68 -9.53
C GLU A 82 24.27 -0.59 -8.87
N ALA A 83 24.58 -1.62 -9.66
CA ALA A 83 25.20 -2.85 -9.18
C ALA A 83 26.58 -2.60 -8.55
N TRP A 84 27.40 -1.77 -9.21
CA TRP A 84 28.71 -1.37 -8.69
C TRP A 84 28.60 -0.59 -7.38
N LYS A 85 27.64 0.35 -7.31
CA LYS A 85 27.37 1.12 -6.09
C LYS A 85 26.94 0.20 -4.95
N ASN A 86 25.95 -0.67 -5.19
CA ASN A 86 25.44 -1.61 -4.19
C ASN A 86 26.52 -2.56 -3.69
N TYR A 87 27.39 -3.04 -4.59
CA TYR A 87 28.55 -3.84 -4.22
C TYR A 87 29.49 -3.08 -3.28
N LYS A 88 29.79 -1.81 -3.56
CA LYS A 88 30.69 -0.98 -2.71
C LYS A 88 30.08 -0.57 -1.36
N THR A 89 28.77 -0.41 -1.27
CA THR A 89 28.11 0.13 -0.06
C THR A 89 27.70 -0.92 0.96
N GLN A 90 27.82 -2.21 0.66
CA GLN A 90 27.36 -3.27 1.54
C GLN A 90 28.41 -3.67 2.58
N SER A 91 28.03 -3.68 3.86
CA SER A 91 28.92 -4.03 4.97
C SER A 91 29.44 -5.47 4.88
N LEU A 92 30.70 -5.69 5.26
CA LEU A 92 31.50 -6.89 5.00
C LEU A 92 31.08 -8.24 5.61
N PRO A 93 30.06 -8.41 6.48
CA PRO A 93 29.51 -9.76 6.67
C PRO A 93 28.36 -10.12 5.71
N LYS A 94 27.76 -9.13 5.01
CA LYS A 94 26.61 -9.34 4.11
C LYS A 94 26.94 -9.11 2.63
N GLN A 95 28.20 -8.76 2.32
CA GLN A 95 28.63 -8.47 0.95
C GLN A 95 28.78 -9.78 0.17
N LYS A 96 28.03 -9.90 -0.92
CA LYS A 96 28.11 -11.06 -1.82
C LYS A 96 29.23 -10.84 -2.87
N PRO A 97 29.67 -11.88 -3.59
CA PRO A 97 30.56 -11.70 -4.74
C PRO A 97 29.98 -10.72 -5.77
N ALA A 98 30.82 -9.84 -6.33
CA ALA A 98 30.42 -8.81 -7.29
C ALA A 98 29.59 -9.37 -8.46
N ILE A 99 29.94 -10.58 -8.95
CA ILE A 99 29.24 -11.26 -10.04
C ILE A 99 27.74 -11.45 -9.77
N ILE A 100 27.33 -11.62 -8.52
CA ILE A 100 25.90 -11.76 -8.17
C ILE A 100 25.16 -10.44 -8.38
N TYR A 101 25.79 -9.29 -8.07
CA TYR A 101 25.20 -7.98 -8.30
C TYR A 101 25.10 -7.67 -9.80
N PHE A 102 26.16 -7.97 -10.56
CA PHE A 102 26.18 -7.76 -12.01
C PHE A 102 25.21 -8.69 -12.76
N LYS A 103 25.08 -9.95 -12.33
CA LYS A 103 24.08 -10.87 -12.88
C LYS A 103 22.66 -10.36 -12.63
N LYS A 104 22.38 -9.88 -11.43
CA LYS A 104 21.08 -9.26 -11.10
C LYS A 104 20.83 -7.99 -11.90
N ALA A 105 21.88 -7.21 -12.18
CA ALA A 105 21.80 -6.03 -13.04
C ALA A 105 21.40 -6.39 -14.47
N LEU A 106 21.98 -7.45 -15.03
CA LEU A 106 21.65 -7.98 -16.34
C LEU A 106 20.21 -8.51 -16.38
N GLU A 107 19.79 -9.30 -15.39
CA GLU A 107 18.43 -9.82 -15.31
C GLU A 107 17.39 -8.69 -15.24
N ASN A 108 17.62 -7.70 -14.37
CA ASN A 108 16.74 -6.53 -14.26
C ASN A 108 16.75 -5.70 -15.55
N GLY A 109 17.93 -5.44 -16.12
CA GLY A 109 18.08 -4.70 -17.37
C GLY A 109 17.43 -5.42 -18.55
N ALA A 110 17.48 -6.74 -18.62
CA ALA A 110 16.83 -7.52 -19.67
C ALA A 110 15.30 -7.43 -19.61
N VAL A 111 14.71 -7.43 -18.40
CA VAL A 111 13.27 -7.24 -18.23
C VAL A 111 12.86 -5.84 -18.68
N SER A 112 13.59 -4.81 -18.25
CA SER A 112 13.30 -3.43 -18.64
C SER A 112 13.52 -3.18 -20.13
N LEU A 113 14.55 -3.80 -20.75
CA LEU A 113 14.80 -3.73 -22.18
C LEU A 113 13.65 -4.35 -22.99
N LEU A 114 13.09 -5.47 -22.51
CA LEU A 114 11.94 -6.10 -23.16
C LEU A 114 10.71 -5.20 -23.11
N GLU A 115 10.46 -4.55 -21.98
CA GLU A 115 9.37 -3.57 -21.83
C GLU A 115 9.55 -2.40 -22.80
N ASP A 116 10.78 -1.90 -22.92
CA ASP A 116 11.16 -0.81 -23.80
C ASP A 116 10.96 -1.17 -25.29
N VAL A 117 11.51 -2.30 -25.75
CA VAL A 117 11.37 -2.79 -27.14
C VAL A 117 9.92 -3.09 -27.52
N LEU A 118 9.12 -3.66 -26.61
CA LEU A 118 7.76 -4.08 -26.92
C LEU A 118 6.73 -2.96 -26.82
N VAL A 119 6.99 -1.91 -26.03
CA VAL A 119 5.99 -0.89 -25.72
C VAL A 119 6.48 0.51 -26.03
N HIS A 120 7.67 0.88 -25.55
CA HIS A 120 8.18 2.23 -25.73
C HIS A 120 8.59 2.50 -27.19
N ASP A 121 9.42 1.65 -27.79
CA ASP A 121 9.92 1.83 -29.17
C ASP A 121 8.79 1.97 -30.20
N PRO A 122 7.75 1.11 -30.21
CA PRO A 122 6.65 1.27 -31.16
C PRO A 122 5.90 2.59 -30.97
N VAL A 123 5.70 3.02 -29.72
CA VAL A 123 5.03 4.30 -29.42
C VAL A 123 5.90 5.47 -29.86
N TYR A 124 7.20 5.44 -29.56
CA TYR A 124 8.16 6.44 -30.02
C TYR A 124 8.17 6.56 -31.54
N VAL A 125 8.29 5.45 -32.26
CA VAL A 125 8.34 5.42 -33.74
C VAL A 125 7.05 5.98 -34.33
N LEU A 126 5.89 5.57 -33.82
CA LEU A 126 4.59 6.07 -34.30
C LEU A 126 4.45 7.58 -34.08
N LEU A 127 4.87 8.09 -32.93
CA LEU A 127 4.85 9.52 -32.62
C LEU A 127 5.83 10.29 -33.51
N PHE A 128 7.05 9.79 -33.69
CA PHE A 128 8.05 10.42 -34.54
C PHE A 128 7.57 10.51 -35.99
N LEU A 129 7.04 9.41 -36.54
CA LEU A 129 6.50 9.39 -37.90
C LEU A 129 5.33 10.36 -38.04
N SER A 130 4.46 10.44 -37.04
CA SER A 130 3.33 11.38 -37.02
C SER A 130 3.79 12.85 -37.03
N LEU A 131 4.85 13.17 -36.29
CA LEU A 131 5.42 14.52 -36.27
C LEU A 131 6.16 14.86 -37.56
N SER A 132 6.71 13.86 -38.25
CA SER A 132 7.46 14.09 -39.50
C SER A 132 6.59 14.60 -40.65
N PHE A 133 5.26 14.50 -40.56
CA PHE A 133 4.33 15.13 -41.49
C PHE A 133 4.27 16.67 -41.38
N TYR A 134 4.74 17.25 -40.28
CA TYR A 134 4.75 18.70 -40.08
C TYR A 134 6.09 19.30 -40.52
N SER A 135 6.09 19.98 -41.66
CA SER A 135 7.28 20.66 -42.19
C SER A 135 7.74 21.77 -41.24
N GLY A 136 8.99 21.70 -40.75
CA GLY A 136 9.60 22.75 -39.95
C GLY A 136 9.92 22.36 -38.50
N ILE A 137 9.52 21.17 -38.03
CA ILE A 137 9.93 20.69 -36.71
C ILE A 137 11.36 20.12 -36.81
N PRO A 138 12.33 20.62 -36.03
CA PRO A 138 13.69 20.06 -36.02
C PRO A 138 13.69 18.61 -35.51
N VAL A 139 14.56 17.77 -36.07
CA VAL A 139 14.68 16.34 -35.73
C VAL A 139 14.88 16.11 -34.24
N TRP A 140 15.74 16.90 -33.59
CA TRP A 140 15.99 16.79 -32.15
C TRP A 140 14.73 17.03 -31.31
N LEU A 141 13.84 17.93 -31.76
CA LEU A 141 12.59 18.24 -31.06
C LEU A 141 11.57 17.11 -31.26
N MET A 142 11.49 16.56 -32.48
CA MET A 142 10.66 15.36 -32.75
C MET A 142 11.09 14.18 -31.90
N THR A 143 12.40 13.88 -31.84
CA THR A 143 12.95 12.82 -30.98
C THR A 143 12.63 13.08 -29.51
N SER A 144 12.95 14.26 -28.99
CA SER A 144 12.77 14.58 -27.57
C SER A 144 11.30 14.51 -27.14
N PHE A 145 10.39 15.04 -27.97
CA PHE A 145 8.96 15.03 -27.66
C PHE A 145 8.36 13.63 -27.77
N SER A 146 8.67 12.90 -28.85
CA SER A 146 8.17 11.53 -29.05
C SER A 146 8.60 10.62 -27.90
N PHE A 147 9.83 10.78 -27.44
CA PHE A 147 10.39 10.05 -26.32
C PHE A 147 9.66 10.37 -25.01
N LEU A 148 9.55 11.65 -24.65
CA LEU A 148 8.89 12.06 -23.41
C LEU A 148 7.44 11.56 -23.36
N VAL A 149 6.71 11.68 -24.47
CA VAL A 149 5.33 11.22 -24.57
C VAL A 149 5.26 9.69 -24.52
N ALA A 150 6.18 8.96 -25.16
CA ALA A 150 6.24 7.51 -25.09
C ALA A 150 6.47 7.02 -23.65
N VAL A 151 7.40 7.63 -22.90
CA VAL A 151 7.63 7.34 -21.47
C VAL A 151 6.35 7.57 -20.64
N ILE A 152 5.62 8.67 -20.90
CA ILE A 152 4.34 8.94 -20.23
C ILE A 152 3.31 7.86 -20.55
N ILE A 153 3.20 7.45 -21.81
CA ILE A 153 2.25 6.42 -22.26
C ILE A 153 2.58 5.08 -21.60
N VAL A 154 3.84 4.66 -21.58
CA VAL A 154 4.29 3.42 -20.91
C VAL A 154 3.90 3.44 -19.44
N ALA A 155 4.14 4.56 -18.74
CA ALA A 155 3.75 4.70 -17.34
C ALA A 155 2.22 4.58 -17.13
N TRP A 156 1.41 5.15 -18.01
CA TRP A 156 -0.05 4.98 -17.98
C TRP A 156 -0.47 3.54 -18.26
N LEU A 157 0.14 2.88 -19.25
CA LEU A 157 -0.16 1.50 -19.62
C LEU A 157 0.18 0.52 -18.49
N GLU A 158 1.34 0.64 -17.85
CA GLU A 158 1.74 -0.25 -16.74
C GLU A 158 0.81 -0.09 -15.53
N VAL A 159 0.46 1.16 -15.17
CA VAL A 159 -0.51 1.42 -14.10
C VAL A 159 -1.88 0.85 -14.47
N GLY A 160 -2.34 1.06 -15.70
CA GLY A 160 -3.59 0.51 -16.22
C GLY A 160 -3.62 -1.02 -16.17
N PHE A 161 -2.56 -1.68 -16.64
CA PHE A 161 -2.40 -3.13 -16.61
C PHE A 161 -2.40 -3.68 -15.17
N THR A 162 -1.70 -3.00 -14.25
CA THR A 162 -1.69 -3.36 -12.82
C THR A 162 -3.08 -3.28 -12.20
N GLU A 163 -3.85 -2.24 -12.52
CA GLU A 163 -5.25 -2.13 -12.08
C GLU A 163 -6.16 -3.20 -12.71
N LEU A 164 -5.95 -3.55 -13.98
CA LEU A 164 -6.66 -4.65 -14.64
C LEU A 164 -6.38 -5.99 -13.95
N ARG A 165 -5.11 -6.28 -13.62
CA ARG A 165 -4.72 -7.47 -12.85
C ARG A 165 -5.36 -7.48 -11.47
N TYR A 166 -5.44 -6.34 -10.79
CA TYR A 166 -6.13 -6.25 -9.51
C TYR A 166 -7.63 -6.54 -9.64
N ARG A 167 -8.30 -6.00 -10.66
CA ARG A 167 -9.71 -6.28 -10.94
C ARG A 167 -9.95 -7.76 -11.24
N TYR A 168 -9.05 -8.38 -12.00
CA TYR A 168 -9.11 -9.82 -12.30
C TYR A 168 -8.94 -10.66 -11.03
N PHE A 169 -7.91 -10.39 -10.23
CA PHE A 169 -7.69 -11.03 -8.93
C PHE A 169 -8.90 -10.89 -8.00
N ARG A 170 -9.46 -9.69 -7.90
CA ARG A 170 -10.69 -9.42 -7.11
C ARG A 170 -11.84 -10.32 -7.57
N ARG A 171 -12.05 -10.47 -8.88
CA ARG A 171 -13.09 -11.36 -9.42
C ARG A 171 -12.80 -12.83 -9.10
N GLN A 172 -11.56 -13.28 -9.20
CA GLN A 172 -11.19 -14.66 -8.85
C GLN A 172 -11.48 -14.96 -7.38
N ILE A 173 -11.02 -14.11 -6.47
CA ILE A 173 -11.27 -14.29 -5.03
C ILE A 173 -12.76 -14.35 -4.71
N LEU A 174 -13.57 -13.45 -5.29
CA LEU A 174 -15.02 -13.46 -5.09
C LEU A 174 -15.68 -14.74 -5.63
N LYS A 175 -15.22 -15.25 -6.79
CA LYS A 175 -15.71 -16.51 -7.36
C LYS A 175 -15.41 -17.72 -6.47
N SER A 176 -14.34 -17.65 -5.69
CA SER A 176 -13.96 -18.69 -4.71
C SER A 176 -14.68 -18.55 -3.36
N GLY A 177 -15.77 -17.78 -3.30
CA GLY A 177 -16.64 -17.69 -2.12
C GLY A 177 -16.21 -16.68 -1.07
N PHE A 178 -15.18 -15.87 -1.30
CA PHE A 178 -14.85 -14.78 -0.39
C PHE A 178 -15.91 -13.67 -0.46
N GLY A 179 -16.31 -13.16 0.70
CA GLY A 179 -16.98 -11.87 0.83
C GLY A 179 -15.99 -10.71 0.71
N ILE A 180 -16.50 -9.51 0.41
CA ILE A 180 -15.69 -8.28 0.36
C ILE A 180 -16.29 -7.17 1.23
N ASP A 181 -15.44 -6.49 1.99
CA ASP A 181 -15.76 -5.27 2.72
C ASP A 181 -14.75 -4.18 2.34
N SER A 182 -15.22 -3.18 1.60
CA SER A 182 -14.41 -2.04 1.14
C SER A 182 -14.76 -0.78 1.95
N TYR A 183 -13.75 -0.15 2.55
CA TYR A 183 -13.95 1.03 3.40
C TYR A 183 -12.71 1.91 3.47
N ARG A 184 -12.88 3.15 3.94
CA ARG A 184 -11.78 4.01 4.37
C ARG A 184 -11.59 3.86 5.87
N GLU A 185 -10.34 3.89 6.32
CA GLU A 185 -9.97 3.76 7.73
C GLU A 185 -8.90 4.78 8.10
N ALA A 186 -9.02 5.41 9.27
CA ALA A 186 -7.97 6.22 9.87
C ALA A 186 -7.63 5.66 11.25
N ARG A 187 -6.35 5.69 11.64
CA ARG A 187 -5.89 5.16 12.93
C ARG A 187 -5.18 6.22 13.75
N PHE A 188 -5.54 6.29 15.02
CA PHE A 188 -4.96 7.22 15.96
C PHE A 188 -4.48 6.45 17.19
N LEU A 189 -3.25 6.73 17.60
CA LEU A 189 -2.66 6.17 18.81
C LEU A 189 -2.82 7.18 19.95
N ILE A 190 -3.33 6.72 21.08
CA ILE A 190 -3.43 7.47 22.34
C ILE A 190 -2.60 6.73 23.38
N GLN A 191 -1.82 7.45 24.18
CA GLN A 191 -1.06 6.84 25.27
C GLN A 191 -1.98 6.09 26.25
N SER A 192 -1.55 4.93 26.72
CA SER A 192 -2.32 4.07 27.64
C SER A 192 -2.55 4.71 29.02
N THR A 193 -1.81 5.77 29.36
CA THR A 193 -2.05 6.60 30.54
C THR A 193 -3.40 7.30 30.53
N VAL A 194 -4.00 7.46 29.34
CA VAL A 194 -5.34 8.02 29.20
C VAL A 194 -6.39 6.94 29.47
N ASP A 195 -7.32 7.23 30.39
CA ASP A 195 -8.43 6.34 30.72
C ASP A 195 -9.30 6.05 29.48
N SER A 196 -9.32 4.78 29.08
CA SER A 196 -10.07 4.31 27.92
C SER A 196 -11.58 4.55 28.06
N GLN A 197 -12.15 4.57 29.27
CA GLN A 197 -13.57 4.88 29.47
C GLN A 197 -13.87 6.36 29.19
N LYS A 198 -12.95 7.26 29.53
CA LYS A 198 -13.06 8.68 29.18
C LYS A 198 -12.98 8.89 27.67
N VAL A 199 -12.10 8.15 26.99
CA VAL A 199 -12.02 8.17 25.51
C VAL A 199 -13.33 7.69 24.89
N ILE A 200 -13.86 6.56 25.36
CA ILE A 200 -15.14 5.99 24.87
C ILE A 200 -16.28 6.99 25.06
N SER A 201 -16.45 7.53 26.28
CA SER A 201 -17.55 8.45 26.60
C SER A 201 -17.49 9.76 25.79
N LYS A 202 -16.29 10.34 25.62
CA LYS A 202 -16.10 11.51 24.75
C LYS A 202 -16.45 11.23 23.29
N LEU A 203 -16.04 10.08 22.75
CA LEU A 203 -16.39 9.70 21.37
C LEU A 203 -17.90 9.49 21.22
N GLN A 204 -18.57 8.91 22.22
CA GLN A 204 -20.03 8.75 22.20
C GLN A 204 -20.75 10.08 22.17
N SER A 205 -20.43 11.00 23.08
CA SER A 205 -21.11 12.29 23.17
C SER A 205 -20.79 13.18 21.96
N GLY A 206 -19.52 13.29 21.59
CA GLY A 206 -19.08 14.22 20.54
C GLY A 206 -19.41 13.78 19.12
N LEU A 207 -19.51 12.47 18.86
CA LEU A 207 -19.87 11.94 17.54
C LEU A 207 -21.28 11.34 17.49
N GLY A 208 -22.06 11.43 18.58
CA GLY A 208 -23.41 10.89 18.66
C GLY A 208 -23.47 9.36 18.54
N LEU A 209 -22.44 8.66 19.01
CA LEU A 209 -22.29 7.21 18.86
C LEU A 209 -22.87 6.46 20.07
N LYS A 210 -23.34 5.24 19.83
CA LYS A 210 -23.75 4.32 20.88
C LYS A 210 -22.72 3.21 21.03
N ILE A 211 -22.44 2.79 22.27
CA ILE A 211 -21.72 1.55 22.52
C ILE A 211 -22.58 0.42 22.00
N VAL A 212 -21.99 -0.37 21.12
CA VAL A 212 -22.64 -1.54 20.56
C VAL A 212 -22.12 -2.76 21.28
N GLU A 213 -20.80 -2.99 21.24
CA GLU A 213 -20.24 -4.28 21.65
C GLU A 213 -18.81 -4.17 22.18
N LYS A 214 -18.43 -5.14 23.03
CA LYS A 214 -17.05 -5.45 23.39
C LYS A 214 -16.71 -6.82 22.81
N ILE A 215 -15.68 -6.89 21.97
CA ILE A 215 -15.32 -8.09 21.23
C ILE A 215 -13.86 -8.45 21.53
N ASN A 216 -13.60 -9.73 21.79
CA ASN A 216 -12.24 -10.26 21.87
C ASN A 216 -11.81 -10.74 20.48
N TYR A 217 -10.58 -10.40 20.10
CA TYR A 217 -9.98 -10.77 18.83
C TYR A 217 -8.71 -11.56 19.08
N HIS A 218 -8.51 -12.54 18.20
CA HIS A 218 -7.29 -13.32 18.08
C HIS A 218 -6.92 -13.36 16.60
N ASP A 219 -5.87 -12.63 16.23
CA ASP A 219 -5.39 -12.52 14.85
C ASP A 219 -4.02 -13.21 14.71
N ARG A 220 -3.83 -13.94 13.61
CA ARG A 220 -2.51 -14.44 13.16
C ARG A 220 -2.20 -13.85 11.79
N TYR A 221 -1.14 -13.05 11.72
CA TYR A 221 -0.70 -12.36 10.51
C TYR A 221 0.42 -13.15 9.83
N PHE A 222 0.21 -13.55 8.58
CA PHE A 222 1.13 -14.41 7.85
C PHE A 222 1.94 -13.62 6.84
N GLU A 223 3.19 -14.03 6.64
CA GLU A 223 3.94 -13.63 5.46
C GLU A 223 3.25 -14.15 4.20
N ASN A 224 3.32 -13.40 3.09
CA ASN A 224 2.63 -13.76 1.87
C ASN A 224 3.38 -13.30 0.63
N ASN A 225 3.14 -14.03 -0.47
CA ASN A 225 3.73 -13.76 -1.78
C ASN A 225 2.68 -13.20 -2.77
N LEU A 226 1.68 -12.48 -2.24
CA LEU A 226 0.70 -11.78 -3.07
C LEU A 226 1.33 -10.55 -3.74
N SER A 227 0.86 -10.23 -4.95
CA SER A 227 1.37 -9.07 -5.69
C SER A 227 0.88 -7.76 -5.09
N ASN A 228 1.75 -6.75 -5.08
CA ASN A 228 1.33 -5.37 -4.83
C ASN A 228 0.59 -4.81 -6.05
N PHE A 229 -0.47 -4.03 -5.83
CA PHE A 229 -1.24 -3.42 -6.92
C PHE A 229 -1.38 -1.91 -6.77
N SER A 230 -0.59 -1.15 -7.53
CA SER A 230 -0.65 0.32 -7.57
C SER A 230 -0.62 0.95 -6.17
N GLY A 231 0.36 0.55 -5.36
CA GLY A 231 0.49 1.00 -3.97
C GLY A 231 -0.45 0.33 -2.98
N ARG A 232 -1.25 -0.67 -3.39
CA ARG A 232 -1.99 -1.55 -2.49
C ARG A 232 -1.09 -2.68 -2.00
N ALA A 233 -0.79 -2.70 -0.71
CA ALA A 233 -0.02 -3.77 -0.07
C ALA A 233 -0.97 -4.84 0.52
N PRO A 234 -0.74 -6.14 0.25
CA PRO A 234 -1.52 -7.23 0.80
C PRO A 234 -1.09 -7.61 2.21
N VAL A 235 -2.07 -7.97 3.02
CA VAL A 235 -1.88 -8.62 4.32
C VAL A 235 -2.80 -9.83 4.39
N VAL A 236 -2.25 -10.99 4.72
CA VAL A 236 -3.02 -12.22 4.97
C VAL A 236 -3.10 -12.47 6.47
N ARG A 237 -4.30 -12.78 6.97
CA ARG A 237 -4.46 -13.19 8.36
C ARG A 237 -5.57 -14.21 8.57
N LEU A 238 -5.38 -15.05 9.57
CA LEU A 238 -6.48 -15.75 10.24
C LEU A 238 -6.99 -14.88 11.37
N ARG A 239 -8.31 -14.90 11.59
CA ARG A 239 -8.97 -14.18 12.66
C ARG A 239 -10.02 -15.04 13.31
N ASN A 240 -9.95 -15.16 14.63
CA ASN A 240 -11.05 -15.54 15.49
C ASN A 240 -11.56 -14.31 16.25
N ARG A 241 -12.88 -14.22 16.45
CA ARG A 241 -13.50 -13.19 17.29
C ARG A 241 -14.79 -13.70 17.93
N THR A 242 -15.09 -13.23 19.14
CA THR A 242 -16.37 -13.51 19.80
C THR A 242 -17.53 -12.96 18.97
N LEU A 243 -18.61 -13.75 18.81
CA LEU A 243 -19.82 -13.28 18.14
C LEU A 243 -20.43 -12.12 18.90
N SER A 244 -20.92 -11.19 18.11
CA SER A 244 -21.46 -9.94 18.59
C SER A 244 -22.99 -10.04 18.53
N ALA A 245 -23.73 -9.61 19.56
CA ALA A 245 -25.18 -9.78 19.66
C ALA A 245 -25.95 -9.24 18.42
N ARG A 246 -25.39 -8.24 17.74
CA ARG A 246 -25.94 -7.68 16.50
C ARG A 246 -25.77 -8.57 15.28
N VAL A 247 -24.63 -9.28 15.17
CA VAL A 247 -24.38 -10.28 14.11
C VAL A 247 -25.35 -11.46 14.29
N ASN A 248 -25.70 -11.84 15.52
CA ASN A 248 -26.74 -12.86 15.75
C ASN A 248 -28.11 -12.45 15.16
N LYS A 249 -28.41 -11.15 15.07
CA LYS A 249 -29.69 -10.64 14.54
C LYS A 249 -29.71 -10.48 13.02
N LEU A 250 -28.60 -10.07 12.42
CA LEU A 250 -28.46 -9.87 10.96
C LEU A 250 -28.24 -11.17 10.20
N THR A 251 -27.80 -12.22 10.88
CA THR A 251 -27.36 -13.46 10.25
C THR A 251 -28.06 -14.67 10.85
N LYS A 252 -29.41 -14.62 10.88
CA LYS A 252 -30.25 -15.77 11.25
C LYS A 252 -29.89 -17.04 10.46
N ASP A 253 -29.47 -16.90 9.20
CA ASP A 253 -29.05 -18.01 8.35
C ASP A 253 -27.62 -18.51 8.62
N LEU A 254 -26.71 -17.66 9.10
CA LEU A 254 -25.32 -18.00 9.44
C LEU A 254 -25.20 -18.60 10.86
N THR A 255 -26.17 -18.32 11.76
CA THR A 255 -26.24 -18.91 13.10
C THR A 255 -26.34 -20.43 13.12
N LYS A 256 -26.76 -21.08 12.02
CA LYS A 256 -26.76 -22.55 11.93
C LYS A 256 -25.35 -23.15 11.84
N MET A 257 -24.34 -22.37 11.47
CA MET A 257 -22.97 -22.86 11.22
C MET A 257 -22.02 -22.70 12.40
N LEU A 258 -22.36 -21.91 13.42
CA LEU A 258 -21.43 -21.51 14.49
C LEU A 258 -21.90 -22.00 15.86
N SER A 259 -21.63 -23.27 16.19
CA SER A 259 -21.99 -23.89 17.47
C SER A 259 -21.21 -23.34 18.68
N THR A 260 -20.11 -22.61 18.45
CA THR A 260 -19.13 -22.22 19.47
C THR A 260 -19.23 -20.77 19.96
N GLY A 261 -20.11 -19.95 19.37
CA GLY A 261 -20.22 -18.52 19.76
C GLY A 261 -19.05 -17.64 19.29
N ASP A 262 -18.17 -18.18 18.44
CA ASP A 262 -17.04 -17.49 17.82
C ASP A 262 -17.21 -17.42 16.30
N MET A 263 -16.62 -16.38 15.67
CA MET A 263 -16.58 -16.20 14.22
C MET A 263 -15.14 -16.26 13.72
N GLN A 264 -14.88 -17.24 12.87
CA GLN A 264 -13.54 -17.54 12.35
C GLN A 264 -13.48 -17.23 10.85
N THR A 265 -12.42 -16.55 10.44
CA THR A 265 -12.25 -16.14 9.05
C THR A 265 -10.80 -16.15 8.63
N VAL A 266 -10.53 -16.55 7.39
CA VAL A 266 -9.31 -16.18 6.67
C VAL A 266 -9.55 -14.88 5.90
N GLN A 267 -8.57 -13.99 5.91
CA GLN A 267 -8.72 -12.66 5.36
C GLN A 267 -7.51 -12.28 4.51
N VAL A 268 -7.78 -11.71 3.34
CA VAL A 268 -6.79 -11.04 2.50
C VAL A 268 -7.17 -9.56 2.43
N ILE A 269 -6.26 -8.69 2.85
CA ILE A 269 -6.53 -7.26 3.03
C ILE A 269 -5.57 -6.48 2.18
N TYR A 270 -6.09 -5.79 1.18
CA TYR A 270 -5.32 -4.81 0.41
C TYR A 270 -5.49 -3.44 1.04
N THR A 271 -4.38 -2.81 1.39
CA THR A 271 -4.37 -1.48 2.01
C THR A 271 -3.62 -0.49 1.12
N ARG A 272 -4.21 0.68 0.90
CA ARG A 272 -3.57 1.80 0.21
C ARG A 272 -3.71 3.05 1.06
N PRO A 273 -2.66 3.42 1.81
CA PRO A 273 -2.57 4.72 2.45
C PRO A 273 -2.61 5.83 1.41
N GLN A 274 -3.28 6.93 1.74
CA GLN A 274 -3.30 8.14 0.93
C GLN A 274 -3.35 9.35 1.85
N GLU A 275 -2.81 10.47 1.39
CA GLU A 275 -3.12 11.76 1.99
C GLU A 275 -4.45 12.26 1.39
N GLU A 276 -5.38 12.69 2.26
CA GLU A 276 -6.60 13.30 1.77
C GLU A 276 -6.31 14.75 1.37
N VAL A 277 -6.49 15.06 0.09
CA VAL A 277 -6.32 16.41 -0.43
C VAL A 277 -7.53 17.25 -0.02
N ILE A 278 -7.35 18.12 0.96
CA ILE A 278 -8.39 19.06 1.39
C ILE A 278 -8.22 20.34 0.58
N THR A 279 -9.28 20.76 -0.12
CA THR A 279 -9.28 21.98 -0.95
C THR A 279 -9.29 23.27 -0.14
N LYS A 280 -9.63 23.19 1.15
CA LYS A 280 -9.62 24.31 2.09
C LYS A 280 -8.46 24.13 3.07
N LEU A 281 -7.82 25.25 3.45
CA LEU A 281 -6.86 25.28 4.54
C LEU A 281 -7.51 24.68 5.80
N ASP A 282 -6.89 23.63 6.32
CA ASP A 282 -7.33 22.92 7.52
C ASP A 282 -6.17 22.91 8.52
N GLN A 283 -6.49 22.84 9.81
CA GLN A 283 -5.49 22.79 10.87
C GLN A 283 -4.70 21.49 10.84
N PHE A 284 -5.29 20.42 10.28
CA PHE A 284 -4.72 19.08 10.29
C PHE A 284 -4.55 18.51 8.88
N ARG A 285 -3.52 17.68 8.73
CA ARG A 285 -3.36 16.78 7.58
C ARG A 285 -3.90 15.41 7.93
N PHE A 286 -4.64 14.81 7.00
CA PHE A 286 -5.29 13.52 7.18
C PHE A 286 -4.70 12.47 6.25
N PHE A 287 -4.38 11.31 6.81
CA PHE A 287 -3.76 10.17 6.11
C PHE A 287 -4.63 8.91 6.17
N PRO A 288 -5.85 8.93 5.59
CA PRO A 288 -6.70 7.75 5.60
C PRO A 288 -6.13 6.63 4.74
N VAL A 289 -6.54 5.41 5.05
CA VAL A 289 -6.17 4.18 4.35
C VAL A 289 -7.41 3.61 3.70
N ARG A 290 -7.39 3.44 2.38
CA ARG A 290 -8.40 2.65 1.67
C ARG A 290 -8.11 1.17 1.88
N LYS A 291 -9.11 0.41 2.30
CA LYS A 291 -9.02 -1.03 2.50
C LYS A 291 -10.03 -1.78 1.64
N ASP A 292 -9.55 -2.82 0.99
CA ASP A 292 -10.37 -3.85 0.37
C ASP A 292 -10.09 -5.16 1.13
N LYS A 293 -11.01 -5.52 2.02
CA LYS A 293 -10.91 -6.71 2.86
C LYS A 293 -11.72 -7.84 2.25
N PHE A 294 -11.04 -8.86 1.76
CA PHE A 294 -11.62 -10.13 1.38
C PHE A 294 -11.66 -11.05 2.60
N PHE A 295 -12.77 -11.73 2.85
CA PHE A 295 -12.90 -12.67 3.95
C PHE A 295 -13.65 -13.93 3.52
N TRP A 296 -13.20 -15.08 4.01
CA TRP A 296 -13.87 -16.36 3.85
C TRP A 296 -14.10 -16.96 5.23
N PHE A 297 -15.30 -17.47 5.46
CA PHE A 297 -15.70 -18.06 6.74
C PHE A 297 -15.16 -19.47 6.86
N ILE A 298 -14.63 -19.78 8.04
CA ILE A 298 -14.12 -21.13 8.32
C ILE A 298 -15.26 -21.87 9.00
N ASP A 299 -15.72 -22.94 8.35
CA ASP A 299 -16.90 -23.72 8.77
C ASP A 299 -16.58 -24.73 9.89
N GLU A 300 -15.31 -24.82 10.29
CA GLU A 300 -14.83 -25.70 11.36
C GLU A 300 -15.08 -25.09 12.76
N GLN A 301 -15.20 -25.95 13.77
CA GLN A 301 -15.41 -25.50 15.16
C GLN A 301 -14.20 -24.75 15.73
N LYS A 302 -13.00 -24.93 15.18
CA LYS A 302 -11.75 -24.34 15.67
C LYS A 302 -10.95 -23.70 14.55
N MET A 303 -10.41 -22.51 14.83
CA MET A 303 -9.54 -21.80 13.89
C MET A 303 -8.30 -22.66 13.63
N PRO A 304 -7.95 -22.92 12.36
CA PRO A 304 -6.82 -23.78 12.04
C PRO A 304 -5.52 -23.20 12.60
N ASP A 305 -4.64 -24.10 13.06
CA ASP A 305 -3.35 -23.69 13.63
C ASP A 305 -2.44 -23.04 12.57
N THR A 306 -2.56 -23.51 11.33
CA THR A 306 -1.75 -23.08 10.18
C THR A 306 -2.59 -22.89 8.93
N ILE A 307 -2.06 -22.15 7.96
CA ILE A 307 -2.74 -21.94 6.67
C ILE A 307 -2.78 -23.22 5.82
N SER A 308 -1.80 -24.11 5.98
CA SER A 308 -1.78 -25.43 5.33
C SER A 308 -2.99 -26.33 5.64
N LYS A 309 -3.77 -26.03 6.69
CA LYS A 309 -4.99 -26.79 7.03
C LYS A 309 -6.25 -26.27 6.30
N LEU A 310 -6.16 -25.15 5.58
CA LEU A 310 -7.28 -24.63 4.79
C LEU A 310 -7.50 -25.48 3.52
N PRO A 311 -8.65 -25.37 2.84
CA PRO A 311 -8.84 -25.98 1.53
C PRO A 311 -7.77 -25.55 0.51
N GLU A 312 -7.31 -26.47 -0.34
CA GLU A 312 -6.17 -26.27 -1.25
C GLU A 312 -6.39 -25.09 -2.23
N ASP A 313 -7.62 -24.91 -2.70
CA ASP A 313 -8.02 -23.81 -3.56
C ASP A 313 -7.88 -22.45 -2.85
N ILE A 314 -8.25 -22.38 -1.58
CA ILE A 314 -8.08 -21.20 -0.73
C ILE A 314 -6.59 -20.92 -0.50
N GLN A 315 -5.77 -21.93 -0.20
CA GLN A 315 -4.33 -21.79 -0.01
C GLN A 315 -3.64 -21.20 -1.25
N LYS A 316 -3.95 -21.74 -2.45
CA LYS A 316 -3.40 -21.26 -3.73
C LYS A 316 -3.74 -19.81 -4.02
N LEU A 317 -4.89 -19.33 -3.56
CA LEU A 317 -5.34 -17.95 -3.75
C LEU A 317 -4.67 -16.97 -2.79
N ILE A 318 -4.53 -17.32 -1.52
CA ILE A 318 -3.98 -16.41 -0.51
C ILE A 318 -2.45 -16.38 -0.49
N LYS A 319 -1.78 -17.44 -1.01
CA LYS A 319 -0.31 -17.51 -1.18
C LYS A 319 0.47 -17.10 0.08
N ALA A 320 0.01 -17.53 1.23
CA ALA A 320 0.64 -17.24 2.50
C ALA A 320 1.61 -18.34 2.91
N GLY A 321 2.67 -17.95 3.61
CA GLY A 321 3.63 -18.86 4.23
C GLY A 321 3.15 -19.35 5.60
N GLU A 322 3.98 -20.18 6.24
CA GLU A 322 3.69 -20.78 7.55
C GLU A 322 4.10 -19.89 8.73
N GLN A 323 5.02 -18.94 8.53
CA GLN A 323 5.46 -18.03 9.58
C GLN A 323 4.40 -16.95 9.84
N TYR A 324 4.08 -16.73 11.12
CA TYR A 324 3.10 -15.73 11.52
C TYR A 324 3.44 -14.98 12.80
N LYS A 325 2.80 -13.81 12.95
CA LYS A 325 2.75 -13.03 14.19
C LYS A 325 1.36 -13.11 14.79
N GLU A 326 1.27 -13.43 16.07
CA GLU A 326 0.01 -13.60 16.78
C GLU A 326 -0.32 -12.37 17.64
N ILE A 327 -1.58 -11.94 17.62
CA ILE A 327 -2.03 -10.74 18.34
C ILE A 327 -3.41 -10.99 18.97
N PHE A 328 -3.48 -10.88 20.30
CA PHE A 328 -4.72 -10.91 21.07
C PHE A 328 -5.14 -9.50 21.49
N PHE A 329 -6.39 -9.12 21.32
CA PHE A 329 -6.84 -7.79 21.75
C PHE A 329 -8.34 -7.71 22.01
N LYS A 330 -8.71 -6.82 22.93
CA LYS A 330 -10.11 -6.48 23.20
C LYS A 330 -10.45 -5.16 22.53
N ARG A 331 -11.61 -5.11 21.88
CA ARG A 331 -12.08 -3.96 21.12
C ARG A 331 -13.47 -3.55 21.57
N VAL A 332 -13.66 -2.25 21.77
CA VAL A 332 -14.97 -1.63 21.92
C VAL A 332 -15.41 -1.08 20.57
N ILE A 333 -16.66 -1.32 20.20
CA ILE A 333 -17.25 -0.85 18.94
C ILE A 333 -18.33 0.17 19.25
N LEU A 334 -18.21 1.34 18.64
CA LEU A 334 -19.22 2.40 18.66
C LEU A 334 -19.74 2.62 17.24
N LEU A 335 -21.06 2.76 17.11
CA LEU A 335 -21.72 3.04 15.83
C LEU A 335 -22.67 4.23 15.99
N ASP A 336 -22.81 5.00 14.92
CA ASP A 336 -23.91 5.95 14.79
C ASP A 336 -25.25 5.22 14.55
N LYS A 337 -26.36 5.95 14.60
CA LYS A 337 -27.71 5.36 14.40
C LYS A 337 -27.90 4.76 13.00
N THR A 338 -27.09 5.18 12.03
CA THR A 338 -27.19 4.82 10.60
C THR A 338 -26.16 3.78 10.16
N ASP A 339 -25.29 3.32 11.08
CA ASP A 339 -24.14 2.43 10.83
C ASP A 339 -23.20 2.89 9.72
N THR A 340 -23.14 4.20 9.51
CA THR A 340 -22.30 4.81 8.50
C THR A 340 -20.89 5.05 9.02
N LEU A 341 -20.77 5.50 10.28
CA LEU A 341 -19.50 5.69 10.97
C LEU A 341 -19.29 4.56 11.98
N TYR A 342 -18.24 3.79 11.75
CA TYR A 342 -17.79 2.74 12.65
C TYR A 342 -16.54 3.20 13.39
N VAL A 343 -16.61 3.28 14.71
CA VAL A 343 -15.46 3.62 15.56
C VAL A 343 -15.08 2.41 16.38
N ALA A 344 -13.86 1.93 16.20
CA ALA A 344 -13.31 0.84 16.98
C ALA A 344 -12.20 1.36 17.89
N ILE A 345 -12.22 0.94 19.14
CA ILE A 345 -11.24 1.32 20.15
C ILE A 345 -10.60 0.03 20.64
N ASP A 346 -9.34 -0.18 20.30
CA ASP A 346 -8.56 -1.27 20.86
C ASP A 346 -8.07 -0.87 22.24
N LEU A 347 -8.46 -1.65 23.24
CA LEU A 347 -8.07 -1.42 24.62
C LEU A 347 -6.59 -1.78 24.81
N PRO A 348 -5.88 -1.01 25.64
CA PRO A 348 -4.53 -1.39 26.05
C PRO A 348 -4.57 -2.73 26.79
N ASN A 349 -3.50 -3.50 26.66
CA ASN A 349 -3.24 -4.70 27.45
C ASN A 349 -1.86 -4.51 28.11
N ASP A 350 -1.47 -5.35 29.07
CA ASP A 350 -0.28 -5.13 29.92
C ASP A 350 1.02 -4.81 29.14
N ASN A 351 1.17 -5.33 27.92
CA ASN A 351 2.34 -5.09 27.06
C ASN A 351 2.17 -3.94 26.04
N ARG A 352 1.13 -3.09 26.18
CA ARG A 352 0.74 -2.11 25.15
C ARG A 352 0.72 -0.68 25.67
N PRO A 353 1.66 0.17 25.24
CA PRO A 353 1.69 1.58 25.67
C PRO A 353 0.60 2.45 25.02
N TYR A 354 -0.24 1.90 24.13
CA TYR A 354 -1.25 2.68 23.41
C TYR A 354 -2.62 2.03 23.36
N CYS A 355 -3.64 2.88 23.45
CA CYS A 355 -4.98 2.64 22.95
C CYS A 355 -5.04 3.06 21.47
N VAL A 356 -5.72 2.26 20.62
CA VAL A 356 -5.85 2.56 19.18
C VAL A 356 -7.29 2.89 18.85
N ILE A 357 -7.54 4.10 18.33
CA ILE A 357 -8.82 4.46 17.73
C ILE A 357 -8.75 4.22 16.22
N GLU A 358 -9.64 3.38 15.71
CA GLU A 358 -9.87 3.20 14.28
C GLU A 358 -11.22 3.82 13.90
N LEU A 359 -11.20 4.84 13.05
CA LEU A 359 -12.40 5.37 12.40
C LEU A 359 -12.57 4.65 11.07
N LYS A 360 -13.77 4.15 10.76
CA LYS A 360 -14.09 3.45 9.51
C LYS A 360 -15.37 3.97 8.90
N ILE A 361 -15.35 4.15 7.58
CA ILE A 361 -16.50 4.60 6.83
C ILE A 361 -16.59 3.86 5.49
N ARG A 362 -17.80 3.47 5.09
CA ARG A 362 -18.05 2.89 3.76
C ARG A 362 -18.45 3.93 2.74
N LYS A 363 -19.24 4.92 3.18
CA LYS A 363 -19.85 5.98 2.37
C LYS A 363 -19.88 7.26 3.20
N ASN A 364 -19.82 8.43 2.57
CA ASN A 364 -19.78 9.77 3.19
C ASN A 364 -18.37 10.22 3.69
N PRO A 365 -17.54 10.77 2.80
CA PRO A 365 -16.20 11.27 3.17
C PRO A 365 -16.25 12.49 4.11
N ASP A 366 -17.30 13.31 4.06
CA ASP A 366 -17.41 14.49 4.92
C ASP A 366 -17.61 14.13 6.39
N LEU A 367 -18.45 13.13 6.66
CA LEU A 367 -18.62 12.59 8.01
C LEU A 367 -17.31 12.02 8.56
N PHE A 368 -16.52 11.37 7.70
CA PHE A 368 -15.23 10.81 8.06
C PHE A 368 -14.21 11.89 8.42
N LEU A 369 -14.12 12.95 7.62
CA LEU A 369 -13.26 14.10 7.91
C LEU A 369 -13.67 14.81 9.21
N LYS A 370 -14.98 14.99 9.44
CA LYS A 370 -15.49 15.52 10.71
C LYS A 370 -15.08 14.65 11.91
N ALA A 371 -15.20 13.34 11.79
CA ALA A 371 -14.80 12.41 12.85
C ALA A 371 -13.28 12.44 13.10
N MET A 372 -12.47 12.52 12.05
CA MET A 372 -11.00 12.64 12.17
C MET A 372 -10.61 13.97 12.83
N ARG A 373 -11.21 15.10 12.42
CA ARG A 373 -11.02 16.40 13.06
C ARG A 373 -11.35 16.36 14.54
N PHE A 374 -12.49 15.77 14.89
CA PHE A 374 -12.90 15.60 16.28
C PHE A 374 -11.85 14.85 17.09
N VAL A 375 -11.39 13.69 16.60
CA VAL A 375 -10.37 12.89 17.30
C VAL A 375 -9.06 13.67 17.48
N MET A 376 -8.60 14.39 16.45
CA MET A 376 -7.36 15.16 16.51
C MET A 376 -7.46 16.43 17.37
N THR A 377 -8.66 16.96 17.57
CA THR A 377 -8.89 18.14 18.41
C THR A 377 -9.05 17.74 19.89
N GLU A 378 -9.78 16.66 20.16
CA GLU A 378 -10.16 16.27 21.52
C GLU A 378 -9.12 15.47 22.27
N PHE A 379 -8.21 14.81 21.54
CA PHE A 379 -7.24 13.90 22.11
C PHE A 379 -5.84 14.23 21.64
N SER A 380 -4.86 14.11 22.53
CA SER A 380 -3.44 14.11 22.15
C SER A 380 -3.11 12.79 21.46
N VAL A 381 -3.32 12.75 20.15
CA VAL A 381 -3.17 11.56 19.31
C VAL A 381 -1.98 11.64 18.37
N GLN A 382 -1.42 10.48 18.04
CA GLN A 382 -0.54 10.31 16.89
C GLN A 382 -1.26 9.57 15.77
N HIS A 383 -1.42 10.20 14.60
CA HIS A 383 -1.97 9.53 13.42
C HIS A 383 -0.94 8.53 12.87
N THR A 384 -1.40 7.34 12.49
CA THR A 384 -0.55 6.34 11.84
C THR A 384 -1.24 5.65 10.65
N THR A 385 -0.47 5.34 9.60
CA THR A 385 -0.91 4.44 8.51
C THR A 385 -0.47 2.99 8.74
N ARG A 386 0.43 2.75 9.71
CA ARG A 386 1.04 1.45 10.00
C ARG A 386 0.03 0.42 10.47
N SER A 387 0.15 -0.78 9.93
CA SER A 387 -0.71 -1.91 10.31
C SER A 387 -0.50 -2.30 11.76
N LYS A 388 -1.45 -3.03 12.35
CA LYS A 388 -1.26 -3.52 13.71
C LYS A 388 -0.02 -4.39 13.83
N SER A 389 0.22 -5.28 12.88
CA SER A 389 1.42 -6.13 12.86
C SER A 389 2.76 -5.36 12.74
N GLU A 390 2.74 -4.10 12.30
CA GLU A 390 3.92 -3.23 12.20
C GLU A 390 4.13 -2.35 13.42
N LEU A 391 3.06 -2.04 14.16
CA LEU A 391 3.17 -1.38 15.44
C LEU A 391 3.80 -2.42 16.39
N GLN A 392 5.12 -2.38 16.55
CA GLN A 392 5.94 -3.29 17.39
C GLN A 392 5.51 -3.32 18.87
N PHE A 393 4.47 -2.58 19.23
CA PHE A 393 3.80 -2.51 20.52
C PHE A 393 2.88 -3.70 20.82
N PHE A 394 3.13 -4.89 20.25
CA PHE A 394 2.27 -6.07 20.38
C PHE A 394 2.96 -7.37 20.79
N SER A 395 4.20 -7.30 21.28
CA SER A 395 4.86 -8.43 21.95
C SER A 395 5.32 -8.01 23.33
#